data_AF-A0A4Q7X0V3-F1
#
_entry.id   AF-A0A4Q7X0V3-F1
#
_cell.length_a   1.000
_cell.length_b   1.000
_cell.length_c   1.000
_cell.angle_alpha   90.00
_cell.angle_beta   90.00
_cell.angle_gamma   90.00
#
_symmetry.space_group_name_H-M   'P 1'
#
loop_
_entity.id
_entity.type
_entity.pdbx_description
1 polymer ?
#
loop_
_entity_poly.entity_id
_entity_poly.type
_entity_poly.pdbx_seq_one_letter_code
_entity_poly.pdbx_strand_id
1 'polypeptide(L)'
;MSRSNPLSSRCTATSKATKLQCTQWVVGGGVCFHHGGAAPQVAASREARVAVWEAANRGDPIEVRDPGEALLAAATTADGLVQRLQHELAEAERLAPATLMALGEWLDRVGRLSKTVLDARIDERRTRVSEAQGQRIFTVLRDVLVELGHDVTPGSPTAQVVVRHLRAMAEPPAVTS
;
A
#
# COMPACT_ATOMS: atom_id res chain seq x y z
N MET A 1 21.98 -15.56 -29.12
CA MET A 1 21.66 -14.35 -28.32
C MET A 1 20.18 -14.38 -28.00
N SER A 2 19.82 -14.62 -26.74
CA SER A 2 18.47 -15.04 -26.35
C SER A 2 17.43 -13.94 -26.57
N ARG A 3 16.31 -14.31 -27.20
CA ARG A 3 15.08 -13.52 -27.43
C ARG A 3 14.25 -13.32 -26.15
N SER A 4 14.83 -13.49 -24.97
CA SER A 4 14.07 -13.67 -23.72
C SER A 4 14.37 -12.60 -22.65
N ASN A 5 14.71 -11.38 -23.05
CA ASN A 5 14.51 -10.24 -22.15
C ASN A 5 13.10 -9.69 -22.41
N PRO A 6 12.14 -9.80 -21.46
CA PRO A 6 10.76 -9.35 -21.66
C PRO A 6 10.64 -7.83 -21.92
N LEU A 7 11.69 -7.06 -21.65
CA LEU A 7 11.78 -5.63 -21.99
C LEU A 7 12.34 -5.35 -23.39
N SER A 8 12.83 -6.37 -24.10
CA SER A 8 13.37 -6.16 -25.44
C SER A 8 12.25 -6.06 -26.47
N SER A 9 12.28 -5.01 -27.29
CA SER A 9 11.37 -4.86 -28.44
C SER A 9 12.14 -4.44 -29.68
N ARG A 10 11.53 -4.62 -30.86
CA ARG A 10 12.14 -4.13 -32.11
C ARG A 10 12.18 -2.61 -32.11
N CYS A 11 13.23 -2.07 -32.71
CA CYS A 11 13.40 -0.65 -32.91
C CYS A 11 12.16 -0.04 -33.59
N THR A 12 11.65 1.06 -33.05
CA THR A 12 10.42 1.71 -33.57
C THR A 12 10.64 2.55 -34.83
N ALA A 13 11.87 2.66 -35.31
CA ALA A 13 12.18 3.41 -36.53
C ALA A 13 11.78 2.63 -37.79
N THR A 14 11.29 3.34 -38.80
CA THR A 14 10.86 2.78 -40.09
C THR A 14 11.71 3.34 -41.22
N SER A 15 12.19 2.46 -42.10
CA SER A 15 12.97 2.84 -43.28
C SER A 15 12.13 3.70 -44.23
N LYS A 16 12.70 4.81 -44.71
CA LYS A 16 12.01 5.67 -45.69
C LYS A 16 11.89 5.02 -47.06
N ALA A 17 12.89 4.22 -47.46
CA ALA A 17 12.98 3.59 -48.77
C ALA A 17 12.16 2.30 -48.86
N THR A 18 12.27 1.42 -47.87
CA THR A 18 11.61 0.10 -47.89
C THR A 18 10.30 0.06 -47.12
N LYS A 19 10.00 1.11 -46.33
CA LYS A 19 8.84 1.17 -45.41
C LYS A 19 8.78 0.07 -44.36
N LEU A 20 9.84 -0.71 -44.21
CA LEU A 20 9.93 -1.76 -43.20
C LEU A 20 10.47 -1.20 -41.87
N GLN A 21 9.95 -1.73 -40.77
CA GLN A 21 10.46 -1.44 -39.43
C GLN A 21 11.88 -1.99 -39.27
N CYS A 22 12.74 -1.25 -38.57
CA CYS A 22 14.07 -1.72 -38.21
C CYS A 22 14.01 -3.02 -37.40
N THR A 23 14.82 -4.00 -37.78
CA THR A 23 14.84 -5.34 -37.16
C THR A 23 15.72 -5.43 -35.92
N GLN A 24 16.42 -4.35 -35.56
CA GLN A 24 17.29 -4.29 -34.38
C GLN A 24 16.47 -4.38 -33.10
N TRP A 25 16.96 -5.15 -32.13
CA TRP A 25 16.34 -5.28 -30.81
C TRP A 25 16.91 -4.25 -29.85
N VAL A 26 16.04 -3.67 -29.03
CA VAL A 26 16.39 -2.62 -28.06
C VAL A 26 15.87 -3.03 -26.69
N VAL A 27 16.78 -3.22 -25.74
CA VAL A 27 16.43 -3.47 -24.32
C VAL A 27 15.80 -2.21 -23.75
N GLY A 28 14.66 -2.35 -23.08
CA GLY A 28 13.87 -1.20 -22.61
C GLY A 28 13.12 -0.48 -23.75
N GLY A 29 13.12 -1.02 -24.97
CA GLY A 29 12.37 -0.51 -26.12
C GLY A 29 12.79 0.86 -26.67
N GLY A 30 12.10 1.29 -27.73
CA GLY A 30 12.35 2.57 -28.41
C GLY A 30 13.19 2.43 -29.68
N VAL A 31 14.03 3.43 -29.98
CA VAL A 31 14.91 3.44 -31.16
C VAL A 31 16.30 2.84 -30.86
N CYS A 32 16.88 2.13 -31.82
CA CYS A 32 18.22 1.56 -31.68
C CYS A 32 19.30 2.64 -31.80
N PHE A 33 20.54 2.28 -31.49
CA PHE A 33 21.71 3.17 -31.58
C PHE A 33 21.79 3.90 -32.93
N HIS A 34 21.58 3.18 -34.04
CA HIS A 34 21.63 3.73 -35.40
C HIS A 34 20.49 4.71 -35.74
N HIS A 35 19.39 4.67 -34.98
CA HIS A 35 18.22 5.53 -35.18
C HIS A 35 18.03 6.54 -34.03
N GLY A 36 19.12 6.91 -33.35
CA GLY A 36 19.13 7.96 -32.33
C GLY A 36 19.06 7.47 -30.88
N GLY A 37 19.13 6.15 -30.65
CA GLY A 37 19.12 5.56 -29.30
C GLY A 37 20.32 5.92 -28.42
N ALA A 38 21.34 6.58 -28.99
CA ALA A 38 22.51 7.10 -28.29
C ALA A 38 22.30 8.51 -27.71
N ALA A 39 21.25 9.22 -28.11
CA ALA A 39 20.99 10.57 -27.61
C ALA A 39 20.77 10.54 -26.08
N PRO A 40 21.38 11.45 -25.29
CA PRO A 40 21.35 11.39 -23.83
C PRO A 40 19.95 11.25 -23.22
N GLN A 41 18.98 12.01 -23.73
CA GLN A 41 17.59 11.97 -23.28
C GLN A 41 16.89 10.63 -23.61
N VAL A 42 17.25 9.99 -24.72
CA VAL A 42 16.69 8.69 -25.13
C VAL A 42 17.32 7.57 -24.30
N ALA A 43 18.63 7.65 -24.06
CA ALA A 43 19.36 6.73 -23.19
C ALA A 43 18.84 6.81 -21.74
N ALA A 44 18.70 8.01 -21.18
CA ALA A 44 18.17 8.22 -19.84
C ALA A 44 16.72 7.71 -19.70
N SER A 45 15.88 7.96 -20.71
CA SER A 45 14.51 7.43 -20.73
C SER A 45 14.48 5.90 -20.80
N ARG A 46 15.40 5.30 -21.56
CA ARG A 46 15.57 3.83 -21.64
C ARG A 46 16.04 3.26 -20.30
N GLU A 47 17.05 3.87 -19.69
CA GLU A 47 17.56 3.48 -18.38
C GLU A 47 16.48 3.58 -17.31
N ALA A 48 15.68 4.65 -17.31
CA ALA A 48 14.53 4.78 -16.40
C ALA A 48 13.52 3.63 -16.57
N ARG A 49 13.19 3.23 -17.80
CA ARG A 49 12.28 2.09 -18.05
C ARG A 49 12.86 0.77 -17.56
N VAL A 50 14.15 0.54 -17.79
CA VAL A 50 14.84 -0.66 -17.30
C VAL A 50 14.88 -0.65 -15.77
N ALA A 51 15.22 0.47 -15.15
CA ALA A 51 15.27 0.61 -13.69
C ALA A 51 13.90 0.42 -13.02
N VAL A 52 12.82 0.95 -13.61
CA VAL A 52 11.44 0.74 -13.11
C VAL A 52 11.05 -0.74 -13.20
N TRP A 53 11.34 -1.38 -14.33
CA TRP A 53 11.05 -2.80 -14.48
C TRP A 53 11.91 -3.65 -13.56
N GLU A 54 13.19 -3.35 -13.42
CA GLU A 54 14.06 -4.03 -12.48
C GLU A 54 13.55 -3.84 -11.06
N ALA A 55 13.16 -2.63 -10.64
CA ALA A 55 12.59 -2.40 -9.32
C ALA A 55 11.27 -3.17 -9.10
N ALA A 56 10.42 -3.26 -10.13
CA ALA A 56 9.17 -4.03 -10.06
C ALA A 56 9.39 -5.55 -10.04
N ASN A 57 10.54 -6.04 -10.52
CA ASN A 57 10.85 -7.46 -10.63
C ASN A 57 12.03 -7.91 -9.72
N ARG A 58 12.61 -7.00 -8.94
CA ARG A 58 13.71 -7.28 -8.01
C ARG A 58 13.13 -7.40 -6.61
N GLY A 59 12.90 -8.63 -6.17
CA GLY A 59 12.48 -8.95 -4.82
C GLY A 59 11.33 -9.95 -4.75
N ASP A 60 10.99 -10.31 -3.52
CA ASP A 60 9.87 -11.17 -3.15
C ASP A 60 8.55 -10.73 -3.82
N PRO A 61 7.57 -11.64 -3.94
CA PRO A 61 6.26 -11.30 -4.48
C PRO A 61 5.75 -10.02 -3.83
N ILE A 62 5.40 -9.02 -4.64
CA ILE A 62 4.74 -7.81 -4.14
C ILE A 62 3.51 -8.29 -3.39
N GLU A 63 3.53 -8.12 -2.07
CA GLU A 63 2.39 -8.48 -1.25
C GLU A 63 1.20 -7.62 -1.70
N VAL A 64 0.19 -8.30 -2.25
CA VAL A 64 -1.05 -7.65 -2.64
C VAL A 64 -1.78 -7.26 -1.36
N ARG A 65 -1.58 -6.01 -0.93
CA ARG A 65 -2.29 -5.44 0.21
C ARG A 65 -3.76 -5.20 -0.14
N ASP A 66 -4.65 -5.32 0.86
CA ASP A 66 -6.02 -4.84 0.70
C ASP A 66 -5.98 -3.34 0.31
N PRO A 67 -6.76 -2.90 -0.70
CA PRO A 67 -6.72 -1.52 -1.16
C PRO A 67 -7.00 -0.49 -0.05
N GLY A 68 -7.86 -0.83 0.92
CA GLY A 68 -8.13 0.02 2.08
C GLY A 68 -6.92 0.12 3.00
N GLU A 69 -6.22 -0.98 3.25
CA GLU A 69 -4.98 -0.99 4.02
C GLU A 69 -3.87 -0.18 3.36
N ALA A 70 -3.70 -0.33 2.04
CA ALA A 70 -2.73 0.46 1.29
C ALA A 70 -3.05 1.96 1.34
N LEU A 71 -4.33 2.32 1.21
CA LEU A 71 -4.78 3.71 1.27
C LEU A 71 -4.58 4.32 2.67
N LEU A 72 -4.94 3.58 3.73
CA LEU A 72 -4.72 4.01 5.10
C LEU A 72 -3.23 4.20 5.38
N ALA A 73 -2.39 3.23 5.01
CA ALA A 73 -0.94 3.32 5.18
C ALA A 73 -0.35 4.53 4.43
N ALA A 74 -0.84 4.84 3.23
CA ALA A 74 -0.42 6.01 2.47
C ALA A 74 -0.81 7.31 3.20
N ALA A 75 -2.03 7.40 3.75
CA ALA A 75 -2.47 8.55 4.53
C ALA A 75 -1.60 8.75 5.79
N THR A 76 -1.34 7.69 6.56
CA THR A 76 -0.46 7.73 7.73
C THR A 76 0.97 8.14 7.37
N THR A 77 1.49 7.62 6.25
CA THR A 77 2.85 7.99 5.79
C THR A 77 2.93 9.47 5.43
N ALA A 78 1.93 9.97 4.70
CA ALA A 78 1.87 11.38 4.32
C ALA A 78 1.73 12.29 5.56
N ASP A 79 0.95 11.88 6.55
CA ASP A 79 0.81 12.60 7.82
C ASP A 79 2.15 12.65 8.58
N GLY A 80 2.88 11.54 8.68
CA GLY A 80 4.21 11.52 9.29
C GLY A 80 5.21 12.47 8.59
N LEU A 81 5.12 12.63 7.27
CA LEU A 81 5.93 13.60 6.54
C LEU A 81 5.53 15.05 6.86
N VAL A 82 4.24 15.34 6.98
CA VAL A 82 3.76 16.66 7.44
C VAL A 82 4.28 16.97 8.83
N GLN A 83 4.13 16.05 9.79
CA GLN A 83 4.60 16.22 11.16
C GLN A 83 6.11 16.49 11.20
N ARG A 84 6.89 15.74 10.41
CA ARG A 84 8.34 15.96 10.31
C ARG A 84 8.67 17.34 9.75
N LEU A 85 8.03 17.76 8.67
CA LEU A 85 8.27 19.08 8.07
C LEU A 85 7.87 20.22 9.02
N GLN A 86 6.79 20.04 9.78
CA GLN A 86 6.38 20.99 10.82
C GLN A 86 7.41 21.08 11.94
N HIS A 87 7.98 19.95 12.36
CA HIS A 87 9.06 19.92 13.36
C HIS A 87 10.32 20.62 12.84
N GLU A 88 10.76 20.30 11.61
CA GLU A 88 11.91 20.97 10.97
C GLU A 88 11.69 22.48 10.84
N LEU A 89 10.45 22.92 10.58
CA LEU A 89 10.10 24.34 10.50
C LEU A 89 10.12 25.04 11.87
N ALA A 90 9.68 24.34 12.92
CA ALA A 90 9.66 24.88 14.28
C ALA A 90 11.08 25.14 14.82
N GLU A 91 12.04 24.29 14.45
CA GLU A 91 13.45 24.40 14.86
C GLU A 91 14.28 25.30 13.93
N ALA A 92 13.70 25.80 12.83
CA ALA A 92 14.45 26.55 11.82
C ALA A 92 14.67 28.02 12.23
N GLU A 93 15.93 28.45 12.34
CA GLU A 93 16.28 29.87 12.51
C GLU A 93 15.90 30.73 11.30
N ARG A 94 15.83 30.12 10.10
CA ARG A 94 15.37 30.76 8.88
C ARG A 94 14.48 29.82 8.08
N LEU A 95 13.33 30.33 7.66
CA LEU A 95 12.36 29.58 6.86
C LEU A 95 12.84 29.52 5.40
N ALA A 96 13.11 28.32 4.90
CA ALA A 96 13.39 28.10 3.50
C ALA A 96 12.07 28.05 2.70
N PRO A 97 11.89 28.85 1.63
CA PRO A 97 10.68 28.83 0.81
C PRO A 97 10.34 27.44 0.26
N ALA A 98 11.35 26.65 -0.10
CA ALA A 98 11.15 25.28 -0.57
C ALA A 98 10.49 24.37 0.48
N THR A 99 10.84 24.53 1.76
CA THR A 99 10.23 23.77 2.88
C THR A 99 8.77 24.15 3.06
N LEU A 100 8.43 25.45 2.98
CA LEU A 100 7.05 25.92 3.07
C LEU A 100 6.19 25.39 1.90
N MET A 101 6.74 25.37 0.69
CA MET A 101 6.07 24.80 -0.48
C MET A 101 5.86 23.30 -0.34
N ALA A 102 6.88 22.56 0.09
CA ALA A 102 6.78 21.13 0.33
C ALA A 102 5.73 20.82 1.41
N LEU A 103 5.70 21.59 2.50
CA LEU A 103 4.69 21.46 3.54
C LEU A 103 3.28 21.68 2.98
N GLY A 104 3.08 22.73 2.17
CA GLY A 104 1.80 22.97 1.50
C GLY A 104 1.34 21.81 0.62
N GLU A 105 2.24 21.26 -0.20
CA GLU A 105 1.93 20.10 -1.05
C GLU A 105 1.54 18.86 -0.21
N TRP A 106 2.28 18.60 0.86
CA TRP A 106 2.02 17.44 1.72
C TRP A 106 0.74 17.62 2.54
N LEU A 107 0.42 18.81 3.04
CA LEU A 107 -0.84 19.11 3.69
C LEU A 107 -2.03 18.86 2.75
N ASP A 108 -1.94 19.33 1.51
CA ASP A 108 -2.94 19.09 0.47
C ASP A 108 -3.12 17.60 0.17
N ARG A 109 -2.00 16.86 0.10
CA ARG A 109 -2.01 15.42 -0.17
C ARG A 109 -2.59 14.62 0.99
N VAL A 110 -2.23 14.94 2.24
CA VAL A 110 -2.82 14.34 3.44
C VAL A 110 -4.33 14.60 3.47
N GLY A 111 -4.77 15.85 3.24
CA GLY A 111 -6.19 16.18 3.23
C GLY A 111 -6.99 15.35 2.22
N ARG A 112 -6.47 15.16 1.00
CA ARG A 112 -7.10 14.32 -0.03
C ARG A 112 -7.10 12.83 0.33
N LEU A 113 -6.00 12.31 0.86
CA LEU A 113 -5.90 10.91 1.27
C LEU A 113 -6.82 10.60 2.45
N SER A 114 -6.81 11.43 3.49
CA SER A 114 -7.69 11.29 4.65
C SER A 114 -9.16 11.34 4.27
N LYS A 115 -9.56 12.25 3.36
CA LYS A 115 -10.91 12.25 2.81
C LYS A 115 -11.24 10.93 2.11
N THR A 116 -10.34 10.43 1.27
CA THR A 116 -10.56 9.17 0.54
C THR A 116 -10.68 7.98 1.49
N VAL A 117 -9.91 7.96 2.59
CA VAL A 117 -10.01 6.94 3.66
C VAL A 117 -11.39 6.98 4.30
N LEU A 118 -11.88 8.17 4.67
CA LEU A 118 -13.21 8.36 5.26
C LEU A 118 -14.32 7.96 4.29
N ASP A 119 -14.23 8.40 3.03
CA ASP A 119 -15.21 8.07 1.99
C ASP A 119 -15.24 6.56 1.68
N ALA A 120 -14.09 5.89 1.77
CA ALA A 120 -13.97 4.45 1.61
C ALA A 120 -14.54 3.65 2.79
N ARG A 121 -14.92 4.31 3.88
CA ARG A 121 -15.51 3.71 5.10
C ARG A 121 -14.73 2.51 5.61
N ILE A 122 -13.41 2.63 5.62
CA ILE A 122 -12.49 1.54 5.96
C ILE A 122 -12.71 1.13 7.41
N ASP A 123 -12.89 2.10 8.31
CA ASP A 123 -13.11 1.85 9.73
C ASP A 123 -14.46 1.17 9.99
N GLU A 124 -15.54 1.64 9.35
CA GLU A 124 -16.86 1.00 9.48
C GLU A 124 -16.86 -0.40 8.87
N ARG A 125 -16.10 -0.64 7.80
CA ARG A 125 -15.94 -1.98 7.25
C ARG A 125 -15.18 -2.87 8.24
N ARG A 126 -14.09 -2.40 8.83
CA ARG A 126 -13.31 -3.14 9.83
C ARG A 126 -14.14 -3.47 11.06
N THR A 127 -14.86 -2.50 11.61
CA THR A 127 -15.77 -2.70 12.75
C THR A 127 -16.83 -3.75 12.42
N ARG A 128 -17.51 -3.64 11.26
CA ARG A 128 -18.50 -4.64 10.83
C ARG A 128 -17.91 -6.04 10.68
N VAL A 129 -16.68 -6.16 10.16
CA VAL A 129 -16.00 -7.45 10.03
C VAL A 129 -15.71 -8.03 11.42
N SER A 130 -15.16 -7.22 12.33
CA SER A 130 -14.88 -7.63 13.70
C SER A 130 -16.14 -8.03 14.47
N GLU A 131 -17.24 -7.27 14.33
CA GLU A 131 -18.54 -7.61 14.92
C GLU A 131 -19.10 -8.91 14.36
N ALA A 132 -19.06 -9.09 13.03
CA ALA A 132 -19.52 -10.31 12.39
C ALA A 132 -18.68 -11.54 12.81
N GLN A 133 -17.37 -11.37 12.99
CA GLN A 133 -16.49 -12.42 13.50
C GLN A 133 -16.80 -12.74 14.97
N GLY A 134 -16.96 -11.72 15.81
CA GLY A 134 -17.34 -11.89 17.22
C GLY A 134 -18.68 -12.63 17.37
N GLN A 135 -19.67 -12.28 16.55
CA GLN A 135 -20.96 -12.96 16.54
C GLN A 135 -20.85 -14.43 16.12
N ARG A 136 -20.01 -14.76 15.13
CA ARG A 136 -19.78 -16.15 14.70
C ARG A 136 -19.11 -16.96 15.80
N ILE A 137 -18.05 -16.42 16.41
CA ILE A 137 -17.32 -17.07 17.51
C ILE A 137 -18.27 -17.31 18.69
N PHE A 138 -19.05 -16.31 19.07
CA PHE A 138 -20.04 -16.43 20.13
C PHE A 138 -21.06 -17.54 19.85
N THR A 139 -21.57 -17.60 18.62
CA THR A 139 -22.54 -18.63 18.21
C THR A 139 -21.92 -20.02 18.33
N VAL A 140 -20.72 -20.23 17.79
CA VAL A 140 -20.01 -21.51 17.88
C VAL A 140 -19.74 -21.92 19.33
N LEU A 141 -19.26 -20.99 20.17
CA LEU A 141 -18.99 -21.26 21.58
C LEU A 141 -20.27 -21.66 22.34
N ARG A 142 -21.36 -20.93 22.11
CA ARG A 142 -22.66 -21.24 22.72
C ARG A 142 -23.13 -22.63 22.30
N ASP A 143 -23.08 -22.94 21.01
CA ASP A 143 -23.58 -24.21 20.49
C ASP A 143 -22.77 -25.39 21.04
N VAL A 144 -21.43 -25.26 21.12
CA VAL A 144 -20.56 -26.25 21.77
C VAL A 144 -20.89 -26.44 23.25
N LEU A 145 -21.10 -25.35 24.00
CA LEU A 145 -21.45 -25.44 25.42
C LEU A 145 -22.79 -26.14 25.64
N VAL A 146 -23.79 -25.86 24.79
CA VAL A 146 -25.09 -26.53 24.82
C VAL A 146 -24.95 -28.02 24.49
N GLU A 147 -24.16 -28.37 23.48
CA GLU A 147 -23.91 -29.76 23.09
C GLU A 147 -23.21 -30.55 24.21
N LEU A 148 -22.32 -29.89 24.97
CA LEU A 148 -21.67 -30.44 26.17
C LEU A 148 -22.60 -30.51 27.40
N GLY A 149 -23.86 -30.07 27.29
CA GLY A 149 -24.85 -30.12 28.36
C GLY A 149 -24.76 -28.97 29.37
N HIS A 150 -24.05 -27.88 29.05
CA HIS A 150 -24.02 -26.70 29.91
C HIS A 150 -25.23 -25.81 29.69
N ASP A 151 -25.82 -25.34 30.80
CA ASP A 151 -26.78 -24.23 30.75
C ASP A 151 -26.05 -22.92 30.45
N VAL A 152 -26.47 -22.25 29.38
CA VAL A 152 -25.92 -20.97 28.89
C VAL A 152 -26.94 -19.84 28.94
N THR A 153 -28.05 -20.02 29.65
CA THR A 153 -29.03 -18.95 29.86
C THR A 153 -28.41 -17.77 30.60
N PRO A 154 -28.86 -16.52 30.33
CA PRO A 154 -28.37 -15.35 31.05
C PRO A 154 -28.52 -15.52 32.56
N GLY A 155 -27.40 -15.40 33.29
CA GLY A 155 -27.36 -15.57 34.75
C GLY A 155 -26.94 -16.95 35.24
N SER A 156 -26.87 -17.97 34.37
CA SER A 156 -26.32 -19.28 34.71
C SER A 156 -24.85 -19.20 35.14
N PRO A 157 -24.34 -20.14 35.97
CA PRO A 157 -22.93 -20.16 36.36
C PRO A 157 -21.97 -20.21 35.16
N THR A 158 -22.32 -21.00 34.13
CA THR A 158 -21.53 -21.08 32.88
C THR A 158 -21.48 -19.73 32.18
N ALA A 159 -22.63 -19.05 32.02
CA ALA A 159 -22.68 -17.74 31.37
C ALA A 159 -21.87 -16.69 32.14
N GLN A 160 -21.90 -16.71 33.47
CA GLN A 160 -21.09 -15.82 34.31
C GLN A 160 -19.58 -16.04 34.11
N VAL A 161 -19.14 -17.30 34.05
CA VAL A 161 -17.74 -17.65 33.78
C VAL A 161 -17.32 -17.16 32.39
N VAL A 162 -18.12 -17.42 31.36
CA VAL A 162 -17.84 -16.97 29.98
C VAL A 162 -17.72 -15.45 29.92
N VAL A 163 -18.69 -14.72 30.49
CA VAL A 163 -18.66 -13.23 30.53
C VAL A 163 -17.44 -12.70 31.25
N ARG A 164 -17.04 -13.33 32.37
CA ARG A 164 -15.82 -12.95 33.10
C ARG A 164 -14.57 -13.07 32.22
N HIS A 165 -14.42 -14.17 31.48
CA HIS A 165 -13.27 -14.36 30.60
C HIS A 165 -13.30 -13.44 29.37
N LEU A 166 -14.48 -13.20 28.78
CA LEU A 166 -14.62 -12.25 27.67
C LEU A 166 -14.30 -10.81 28.10
N ARG A 167 -14.68 -10.40 29.32
CA ARG A 167 -14.28 -9.09 29.86
C ARG A 167 -12.77 -8.98 30.06
N ALA A 168 -12.13 -10.03 30.59
CA ALA A 168 -10.68 -10.06 30.74
C ALA A 168 -9.93 -9.97 29.40
N MET A 169 -10.54 -10.40 28.29
CA MET A 169 -9.98 -10.20 26.94
C MET A 169 -10.18 -8.79 26.39
N ALA A 170 -11.17 -8.04 26.87
CA ALA A 170 -11.49 -6.69 26.41
C ALA A 170 -10.65 -5.61 27.13
N GLU A 171 -10.07 -5.93 28.29
CA GLU A 171 -9.12 -5.05 28.96
C GLU A 171 -7.75 -5.11 28.24
N PRO A 172 -7.16 -3.95 27.87
CA PRO A 172 -5.80 -3.94 27.33
C PRO A 172 -4.84 -4.50 28.39
N PRO A 173 -3.78 -5.23 28.00
CA PRO A 173 -2.80 -5.72 28.96
C PRO A 173 -2.27 -4.53 29.76
N ALA A 174 -2.22 -4.67 31.09
CA ALA A 174 -1.64 -3.66 31.96
C ALA A 174 -0.24 -3.31 31.42
N VAL A 175 -0.06 -2.06 31.00
CA VAL A 175 1.25 -1.55 30.58
C VAL A 175 2.13 -1.57 31.83
N THR A 176 2.92 -2.63 31.98
CA THR A 176 3.99 -2.67 32.97
C THR A 176 5.07 -1.72 32.49
N SER A 177 5.13 -0.55 33.10
CA SER A 177 6.27 0.38 33.07
C SER A 177 7.50 -0.21 33.73
#